data_AF-A0A1B8VTJ9-F1
#
_entry.id   AF-A0A1B8VTJ9-F1
#
_cell.length_a   1.000
_cell.length_b   1.000
_cell.length_c   1.000
_cell.angle_alpha   90.00
_cell.angle_beta   90.00
_cell.angle_gamma   90.00
#
_symmetry.space_group_name_H-M   'P 1'
#
loop_
_entity.id
_entity.type
_entity.pdbx_description
1 polymer ?
#
loop_
_entity_poly.entity_id
_entity_poly.type
_entity_poly.pdbx_seq_one_letter_code
_entity_poly.pdbx_strand_id
1 'polypeptide(L)'
;MKKKIIGLTLALSLSTTGMAFAAADFSTSEAVAKYNKYINADSYVKDELYNVADFRSNYASLKGTLAYQVVERAIWYMENGYFIYGHGSKAYGKYGYEDCSGFTSLVYGDFGYNITETSKSYDTVGTKVAGVGKKQVNGKWQLTGIQNLRIGDILTWQETDHISHVAIYMGTNREGQPVVIGTRGDGNPTALGTVDSWSYWWGEKFHSARRVLPDSALSGMAGKTEKAPVIPQSYVLPPQKKLADWRNGSSGQPTPQPTPQPTPQPTPKPPVTPKPDDQQSQKKYVVTKKGWVSLKASAKQSSSTVGRLELGEQAELVKEVNSYWYQVKVNGKTAYITTNSTYTKVVTK
;
A
#
# COMPACT_ATOMS: atom_id res chain seq x y z
N MET A 1 -36.29 16.45 19.46
CA MET A 1 -34.90 15.98 19.57
C MET A 1 -34.65 15.37 20.94
N LYS A 2 -34.45 14.05 21.06
CA LYS A 2 -33.79 13.41 22.22
C LYS A 2 -32.97 12.22 21.70
N LYS A 3 -31.67 12.18 22.03
CA LYS A 3 -30.73 11.13 21.61
C LYS A 3 -31.04 9.84 22.39
N LYS A 4 -31.06 8.68 21.74
CA LYS A 4 -31.06 7.39 22.44
C LYS A 4 -29.62 7.04 22.81
N ILE A 5 -29.38 6.92 24.10
CA ILE A 5 -28.21 6.23 24.67
C ILE A 5 -28.59 4.74 24.72
N ILE A 6 -27.72 3.86 24.21
CA ILE A 6 -27.82 2.42 24.44
C ILE A 6 -26.64 2.06 25.33
N GLY A 7 -26.93 1.68 26.58
CA GLY A 7 -25.93 1.24 27.55
C GLY A 7 -25.53 -0.21 27.33
N LEU A 8 -24.34 -0.57 27.82
CA LEU A 8 -23.78 -1.92 27.74
C LEU A 8 -23.44 -2.42 29.17
N THR A 9 -24.15 -3.44 29.63
CA THR A 9 -23.97 -4.17 30.89
C THR A 9 -24.73 -5.51 30.79
N LEU A 10 -24.33 -6.65 31.37
CA LEU A 10 -23.03 -7.10 31.93
C LEU A 10 -23.06 -8.65 32.11
N ALA A 11 -21.91 -9.32 31.96
CA ALA A 11 -21.46 -10.61 32.54
C ALA A 11 -22.34 -11.89 32.60
N LEU A 12 -21.76 -12.99 32.09
CA LEU A 12 -21.78 -14.41 32.57
C LEU A 12 -20.80 -15.19 31.66
N SER A 13 -19.96 -16.16 32.07
CA SER A 13 -19.42 -16.59 33.38
C SER A 13 -18.18 -17.51 33.12
N LEU A 14 -17.35 -17.84 34.13
CA LEU A 14 -16.15 -18.68 33.90
C LEU A 14 -16.49 -20.17 33.63
N SER A 15 -15.82 -20.75 32.62
CA SER A 15 -15.46 -22.17 32.60
C SER A 15 -14.03 -22.33 32.06
N THR A 16 -13.25 -23.21 32.67
CA THR A 16 -11.81 -23.35 32.40
C THR A 16 -11.51 -24.42 31.36
N THR A 17 -11.25 -24.00 30.12
CA THR A 17 -10.42 -24.75 29.17
C THR A 17 -9.79 -23.76 28.18
N GLY A 18 -8.46 -23.84 28.02
CA GLY A 18 -7.71 -22.89 27.22
C GLY A 18 -7.97 -23.03 25.73
N MET A 19 -8.86 -22.21 25.18
CA MET A 19 -8.81 -21.81 23.78
C MET A 19 -8.61 -20.29 23.72
N ALA A 20 -7.56 -19.85 23.04
CA ALA A 20 -7.34 -18.43 22.81
C ALA A 20 -8.39 -17.93 21.81
N PHE A 21 -9.48 -17.37 22.32
CA PHE A 21 -10.47 -16.64 21.54
C PHE A 21 -9.86 -15.32 21.06
N ALA A 22 -9.04 -15.43 20.01
CA ALA A 22 -8.61 -14.29 19.23
C ALA A 22 -9.79 -13.89 18.32
N ALA A 23 -10.41 -12.76 18.67
CA ALA A 23 -11.62 -12.26 18.05
C ALA A 23 -11.27 -11.16 17.05
N ALA A 24 -11.76 -11.31 15.81
CA ALA A 24 -11.91 -10.19 14.91
C ALA A 24 -13.26 -9.51 15.17
N ASP A 25 -13.31 -8.19 15.09
CA ASP A 25 -14.52 -7.39 15.33
C ASP A 25 -15.60 -7.54 14.23
N PHE A 26 -15.36 -8.41 13.24
CA PHE A 26 -16.19 -8.59 12.05
C PHE A 26 -16.36 -10.06 11.71
N SER A 27 -17.59 -10.47 11.37
CA SER A 27 -17.80 -11.67 10.57
C SER A 27 -17.32 -11.46 9.12
N THR A 28 -17.10 -12.56 8.38
CA THR A 28 -16.65 -12.47 6.99
C THR A 28 -17.59 -11.69 6.07
N SER A 29 -18.90 -11.79 6.26
CA SER A 29 -19.88 -11.04 5.45
C SER A 29 -19.79 -9.54 5.72
N GLU A 30 -19.64 -9.13 6.98
CA GLU A 30 -19.48 -7.72 7.36
C GLU A 30 -18.13 -7.15 6.88
N ALA A 31 -17.06 -7.93 6.97
CA ALA A 31 -15.75 -7.55 6.46
C ALA A 31 -15.78 -7.34 4.93
N VAL A 32 -16.42 -8.24 4.18
CA VAL A 32 -16.61 -8.12 2.72
C VAL A 32 -17.51 -6.93 2.38
N ALA A 33 -18.57 -6.68 3.15
CA ALA A 33 -19.43 -5.50 2.97
C ALA A 33 -18.66 -4.18 3.22
N LYS A 34 -17.83 -4.13 4.27
CA LYS A 34 -16.92 -3.01 4.56
C LYS A 34 -15.94 -2.77 3.41
N TYR A 35 -15.27 -3.83 2.94
CA TYR A 35 -14.33 -3.75 1.82
C TYR A 35 -15.00 -3.17 0.57
N ASN A 36 -16.11 -3.75 0.13
CA ASN A 36 -16.81 -3.32 -1.08
C ASN A 36 -17.35 -1.89 -0.99
N LYS A 37 -17.74 -1.43 0.21
CA LYS A 37 -18.15 -0.05 0.46
C LYS A 37 -17.01 0.95 0.28
N TYR A 38 -15.81 0.64 0.76
CA TYR A 38 -14.72 1.62 0.87
C TYR A 38 -13.63 1.50 -0.20
N ILE A 39 -13.43 0.33 -0.83
CA ILE A 39 -12.33 0.11 -1.80
C ILE A 39 -12.38 1.07 -3.01
N ASN A 40 -13.59 1.52 -3.37
CA ASN A 40 -13.81 2.50 -4.42
C ASN A 40 -14.22 3.89 -3.90
N ALA A 41 -14.29 4.09 -2.58
CA ALA A 41 -14.66 5.38 -2.01
C ALA A 41 -13.61 6.45 -2.31
N ASP A 42 -14.07 7.68 -2.51
CA ASP A 42 -13.20 8.83 -2.76
C ASP A 42 -12.25 9.10 -1.58
N SER A 43 -12.67 8.81 -0.35
CA SER A 43 -11.83 8.92 0.85
C SER A 43 -10.63 7.97 0.79
N TYR A 44 -10.86 6.67 0.61
CA TYR A 44 -9.76 5.68 0.55
C TYR A 44 -8.72 6.05 -0.51
N VAL A 45 -9.16 6.52 -1.68
CA VAL A 45 -8.22 6.79 -2.77
C VAL A 45 -7.53 8.17 -2.64
N LYS A 46 -8.23 9.20 -2.14
CA LYS A 46 -7.61 10.53 -1.92
C LYS A 46 -6.74 10.59 -0.67
N ASP A 47 -7.09 9.83 0.36
CA ASP A 47 -6.39 9.83 1.64
C ASP A 47 -5.24 8.81 1.61
N GLU A 48 -5.47 7.58 1.11
CA GLU A 48 -4.47 6.50 1.18
C GLU A 48 -3.64 6.36 -0.10
N LEU A 49 -4.28 6.12 -1.26
CA LEU A 49 -3.53 5.82 -2.49
C LEU A 49 -2.72 7.01 -3.02
N TYR A 50 -3.13 8.23 -2.67
CA TYR A 50 -2.36 9.45 -2.93
C TYR A 50 -1.08 9.54 -2.11
N ASN A 51 -1.14 9.17 -0.83
CA ASN A 51 0.03 9.13 0.04
C ASN A 51 0.99 8.00 -0.38
N VAL A 52 0.47 6.86 -0.82
CA VAL A 52 1.26 5.78 -1.44
C VAL A 52 1.94 6.25 -2.73
N ALA A 53 1.23 6.96 -3.61
CA ALA A 53 1.81 7.46 -4.85
C ALA A 53 2.88 8.54 -4.61
N ASP A 54 2.66 9.42 -3.63
CA ASP A 54 3.66 10.42 -3.20
C ASP A 54 4.91 9.74 -2.64
N PHE A 55 4.78 8.70 -1.80
CA PHE A 55 5.91 7.88 -1.36
C PHE A 55 6.67 7.25 -2.55
N ARG A 56 5.97 6.49 -3.42
CA ARG A 56 6.56 5.80 -4.58
C ARG A 56 7.25 6.76 -5.56
N SER A 57 6.82 8.02 -5.60
CA SER A 57 7.43 9.11 -6.38
C SER A 57 8.64 9.72 -5.67
N ASN A 58 8.45 10.23 -4.45
CA ASN A 58 9.46 10.97 -3.69
C ASN A 58 10.69 10.12 -3.36
N TYR A 59 10.51 8.83 -3.15
CA TYR A 59 11.58 7.88 -2.80
C TYR A 59 11.92 6.91 -3.94
N ALA A 60 11.59 7.25 -5.20
CA ALA A 60 11.81 6.39 -6.36
C ALA A 60 13.28 5.96 -6.55
N SER A 61 14.24 6.80 -6.16
CA SER A 61 15.68 6.50 -6.18
C SER A 61 16.11 5.47 -5.13
N LEU A 62 15.31 5.28 -4.07
CA LEU A 62 15.61 4.37 -2.95
C LEU A 62 15.03 2.96 -3.14
N LYS A 63 14.41 2.65 -4.28
CA LYS A 63 13.72 1.36 -4.53
C LYS A 63 14.55 0.10 -4.22
N GLY A 64 15.87 0.15 -4.40
CA GLY A 64 16.77 -0.97 -4.08
C GLY A 64 17.25 -1.05 -2.62
N THR A 65 16.68 -0.25 -1.71
CA THR A 65 17.17 -0.08 -0.34
C THR A 65 16.19 -0.68 0.68
N LEU A 66 16.72 -1.17 1.81
CA LEU A 66 15.94 -1.81 2.85
C LEU A 66 14.84 -0.90 3.41
N ALA A 67 15.14 0.39 3.59
CA ALA A 67 14.18 1.35 4.14
C ALA A 67 12.99 1.61 3.21
N TYR A 68 13.21 1.61 1.88
CA TYR A 68 12.12 1.63 0.91
C TYR A 68 11.31 0.34 0.95
N GLN A 69 11.98 -0.83 0.93
CA GLN A 69 11.31 -2.13 0.88
C GLN A 69 10.45 -2.41 2.13
N VAL A 70 10.86 -1.95 3.32
CA VAL A 70 10.04 -2.01 4.54
C VAL A 70 8.71 -1.25 4.37
N VAL A 71 8.73 -0.05 3.78
CA VAL A 71 7.51 0.74 3.53
C VAL A 71 6.67 0.15 2.39
N GLU A 72 7.30 -0.30 1.30
CA GLU A 72 6.61 -0.98 0.19
C GLU A 72 5.96 -2.29 0.64
N ARG A 73 6.56 -3.02 1.60
CA ARG A 73 5.93 -4.20 2.22
C ARG A 73 4.69 -3.83 3.06
N ALA A 74 4.73 -2.75 3.82
CA ALA A 74 3.55 -2.24 4.53
C ALA A 74 2.42 -1.87 3.55
N ILE A 75 2.75 -1.22 2.44
CA ILE A 75 1.81 -0.91 1.34
C ILE A 75 1.26 -2.21 0.72
N TRP A 76 2.11 -3.21 0.48
CA TRP A 76 1.67 -4.49 -0.08
C TRP A 76 0.61 -5.16 0.80
N TYR A 77 0.78 -5.17 2.13
CA TYR A 77 -0.22 -5.70 3.06
C TYR A 77 -1.51 -4.87 3.07
N MET A 78 -1.43 -3.54 2.94
CA MET A 78 -2.62 -2.68 2.81
C MET A 78 -3.40 -2.99 1.53
N GLU A 79 -2.72 -3.13 0.40
CA GLU A 79 -3.32 -3.35 -0.93
C GLU A 79 -3.74 -4.81 -1.19
N ASN A 80 -3.08 -5.80 -0.58
CA ASN A 80 -3.20 -7.23 -0.94
C ASN A 80 -3.29 -8.20 0.26
N GLY A 81 -3.05 -7.74 1.49
CA GLY A 81 -3.07 -8.59 2.69
C GLY A 81 -4.48 -8.89 3.22
N TYR A 82 -5.50 -8.14 2.81
CA TYR A 82 -6.89 -8.26 3.31
C TYR A 82 -7.01 -8.23 4.84
N PHE A 83 -6.10 -7.47 5.44
CA PHE A 83 -5.91 -7.38 6.87
C PHE A 83 -7.17 -6.84 7.58
N ILE A 84 -7.62 -7.53 8.62
CA ILE A 84 -8.68 -7.08 9.53
C ILE A 84 -8.08 -6.73 10.90
N TYR A 85 -8.71 -5.82 11.65
CA TYR A 85 -8.29 -5.52 13.01
C TYR A 85 -8.76 -6.62 13.95
N GLY A 86 -7.89 -7.07 14.83
CA GLY A 86 -8.21 -8.06 15.86
C GLY A 86 -6.99 -8.35 16.72
N HIS A 87 -7.20 -8.73 17.98
CA HIS A 87 -6.11 -8.93 18.92
C HIS A 87 -5.66 -10.40 18.99
N GLY A 88 -4.35 -10.61 18.98
CA GLY A 88 -3.73 -11.92 19.14
C GLY A 88 -2.21 -11.82 19.26
N SER A 89 -1.52 -12.96 19.08
CA SER A 89 -0.07 -12.98 18.87
C SER A 89 0.24 -13.92 17.71
N LYS A 90 1.03 -13.44 16.76
CA LYS A 90 1.28 -14.07 15.46
C LYS A 90 -0.04 -14.53 14.80
N ALA A 91 -1.07 -13.71 14.92
CA ALA A 91 -2.44 -14.02 14.49
C ALA A 91 -2.61 -13.85 12.98
N TYR A 92 -1.96 -12.84 12.37
CA TYR A 92 -2.14 -12.55 10.94
C TYR A 92 -1.91 -13.78 10.05
N GLY A 93 -0.77 -14.47 10.22
CA GLY A 93 -0.43 -15.66 9.42
C GLY A 93 -1.37 -16.86 9.60
N LYS A 94 -2.21 -16.88 10.65
CA LYS A 94 -3.20 -17.93 10.91
C LYS A 94 -4.60 -17.52 10.45
N TYR A 95 -5.00 -16.26 10.69
CA TYR A 95 -6.40 -15.82 10.67
C TYR A 95 -6.68 -14.56 9.84
N GLY A 96 -5.64 -13.88 9.35
CA GLY A 96 -5.76 -12.68 8.52
C GLY A 96 -6.12 -11.39 9.28
N TYR A 97 -6.09 -11.40 10.61
CA TYR A 97 -6.21 -10.21 11.45
C TYR A 97 -5.01 -10.05 12.38
N GLU A 98 -4.75 -8.80 12.80
CA GLU A 98 -3.77 -8.44 13.83
C GLU A 98 -4.05 -7.00 14.32
N ASP A 99 -3.33 -6.55 15.34
CA ASP A 99 -3.33 -5.16 15.80
C ASP A 99 -2.15 -4.33 15.23
N CYS A 100 -2.04 -3.07 15.65
CA CYS A 100 -1.03 -2.12 15.19
C CYS A 100 0.42 -2.60 15.40
N SER A 101 0.69 -3.23 16.55
CA SER A 101 2.01 -3.69 16.94
C SER A 101 2.36 -5.04 16.32
N GLY A 102 1.39 -5.94 16.16
CA GLY A 102 1.60 -7.15 15.38
C GLY A 102 1.76 -6.87 13.87
N PHE A 103 1.02 -5.92 13.29
CA PHE A 103 1.24 -5.45 11.91
C PHE A 103 2.65 -4.89 11.71
N THR A 104 3.09 -4.02 12.62
CA THR A 104 4.43 -3.43 12.55
C THR A 104 5.51 -4.51 12.71
N SER A 105 5.31 -5.46 13.63
CA SER A 105 6.19 -6.62 13.80
C SER A 105 6.27 -7.52 12.56
N LEU A 106 5.12 -7.81 11.94
CA LEU A 106 5.01 -8.60 10.71
C LEU A 106 5.86 -7.99 9.57
N VAL A 107 5.67 -6.69 9.27
CA VAL A 107 6.40 -5.99 8.22
C VAL A 107 7.91 -6.04 8.46
N TYR A 108 8.35 -5.84 9.70
CA TYR A 108 9.76 -5.91 10.07
C TYR A 108 10.33 -7.34 10.08
N GLY A 109 9.51 -8.33 10.43
CA GLY A 109 9.82 -9.76 10.43
C GLY A 109 10.15 -10.30 9.05
N ASP A 110 9.52 -9.75 8.01
CA ASP A 110 9.78 -10.07 6.60
C ASP A 110 11.20 -9.70 6.15
N PHE A 111 11.85 -8.75 6.82
CA PHE A 111 13.27 -8.37 6.59
C PHE A 111 14.21 -8.91 7.66
N GLY A 112 13.75 -9.87 8.48
CA GLY A 112 14.59 -10.51 9.50
C GLY A 112 14.94 -9.59 10.67
N TYR A 113 14.05 -8.69 11.05
CA TYR A 113 14.06 -8.06 12.38
C TYR A 113 13.12 -8.84 13.31
N ASN A 114 13.39 -8.78 14.61
CA ASN A 114 12.50 -9.33 15.64
C ASN A 114 12.15 -8.18 16.59
N ILE A 115 10.96 -7.62 16.43
CA ILE A 115 10.42 -6.57 17.29
C ILE A 115 9.17 -7.09 17.99
N THR A 116 8.77 -6.45 19.08
CA THR A 116 7.65 -6.94 19.90
C THR A 116 6.30 -6.70 19.22
N GLU A 117 5.37 -7.65 19.39
CA GLU A 117 3.96 -7.51 19.01
C GLU A 117 3.16 -6.72 20.07
N THR A 118 3.82 -6.19 21.10
CA THR A 118 3.18 -5.52 22.25
C THR A 118 3.45 -4.01 22.23
N SER A 119 2.48 -3.21 21.77
CA SER A 119 2.56 -1.74 21.64
C SER A 119 3.17 -1.03 22.85
N LYS A 120 2.71 -1.33 24.08
CA LYS A 120 3.21 -0.74 25.34
C LYS A 120 4.73 -0.88 25.57
N SER A 121 5.39 -1.79 24.84
CA SER A 121 6.83 -2.04 24.95
C SER A 121 7.66 -1.35 23.86
N TYR A 122 7.08 -0.54 22.98
CA TYR A 122 7.81 0.07 21.86
C TYR A 122 8.89 1.08 22.24
N ASP A 123 8.94 1.53 23.49
CA ASP A 123 10.10 2.29 23.99
C ASP A 123 11.39 1.46 24.14
N THR A 124 11.33 0.13 23.99
CA THR A 124 12.51 -0.75 23.85
C THR A 124 12.84 -1.09 22.39
N VAL A 125 11.97 -0.73 21.43
CA VAL A 125 12.15 -1.05 20.01
C VAL A 125 13.07 -0.02 19.35
N GLY A 126 14.20 -0.47 18.81
CA GLY A 126 15.19 0.40 18.17
C GLY A 126 15.70 1.52 19.08
N THR A 127 16.17 2.62 18.51
CA THR A 127 16.63 3.82 19.24
C THR A 127 15.62 4.96 19.10
N LYS A 128 15.47 5.82 20.12
CA LYS A 128 14.61 7.00 20.03
C LYS A 128 15.21 8.03 19.05
N VAL A 129 14.42 8.50 18.08
CA VAL A 129 14.85 9.55 17.14
C VAL A 129 14.85 10.89 17.86
N ALA A 130 16.04 11.44 18.10
CA ALA A 130 16.20 12.71 18.80
C ALA A 130 15.58 13.89 18.03
N GLY A 131 15.04 14.87 18.76
CA GLY A 131 14.47 16.11 18.19
C GLY A 131 13.10 16.00 17.53
N VAL A 132 12.57 14.79 17.32
CA VAL A 132 11.18 14.62 16.84
C VAL A 132 10.21 14.84 18.00
N GLY A 133 9.20 15.68 17.79
CA GLY A 133 8.26 16.09 18.83
C GLY A 133 6.90 16.52 18.26
N LYS A 134 6.11 17.20 19.09
CA LYS A 134 4.81 17.79 18.75
C LYS A 134 4.73 19.22 19.28
N LYS A 135 4.00 20.09 18.60
CA LYS A 135 3.60 21.43 19.09
C LYS A 135 2.19 21.77 18.63
N GLN A 136 1.55 22.73 19.30
CA GLN A 136 0.34 23.37 18.77
C GLN A 136 0.69 24.59 17.93
N VAL A 137 0.00 24.76 16.81
CA VAL A 137 0.01 25.95 15.95
C VAL A 137 -1.44 26.27 15.61
N ASN A 138 -1.90 27.48 15.94
CA ASN A 138 -3.27 27.94 15.69
C ASN A 138 -4.35 26.94 16.17
N GLY A 139 -4.17 26.37 17.36
CA GLY A 139 -5.10 25.41 17.98
C GLY A 139 -5.08 23.99 17.38
N LYS A 140 -4.18 23.70 16.42
CA LYS A 140 -3.99 22.37 15.83
C LYS A 140 -2.63 21.80 16.19
N TRP A 141 -2.56 20.50 16.47
CA TRP A 141 -1.28 19.83 16.67
C TRP A 141 -0.53 19.61 15.34
N GLN A 142 0.79 19.67 15.42
CA GLN A 142 1.74 19.42 14.32
C GLN A 142 2.97 18.71 14.87
N LEU A 143 3.59 17.81 14.09
CA LEU A 143 4.91 17.28 14.44
C LEU A 143 6.01 18.33 14.26
N THR A 144 7.08 18.18 15.04
CA THR A 144 8.32 18.96 14.95
C THR A 144 9.51 18.02 14.74
N GLY A 145 10.60 18.56 14.20
CA GLY A 145 11.82 17.77 13.96
C GLY A 145 11.67 16.73 12.84
N ILE A 146 10.72 16.89 11.93
CA ILE A 146 10.41 15.93 10.85
C ILE A 146 11.62 15.64 9.94
N GLN A 147 12.56 16.58 9.82
CA GLN A 147 13.81 16.40 9.09
C GLN A 147 14.76 15.37 9.72
N ASN A 148 14.53 14.99 10.99
CA ASN A 148 15.29 13.95 11.67
C ASN A 148 14.70 12.56 11.42
N LEU A 149 13.48 12.45 10.88
CA LEU A 149 12.83 11.17 10.53
C LEU A 149 13.39 10.61 9.22
N ARG A 150 13.31 9.29 9.07
CA ARG A 150 13.68 8.52 7.87
C ARG A 150 12.60 7.50 7.58
N ILE A 151 12.32 7.23 6.30
CA ILE A 151 11.35 6.20 5.90
C ILE A 151 11.66 4.87 6.61
N GLY A 152 10.61 4.22 7.10
CA GLY A 152 10.69 3.06 7.99
C GLY A 152 10.65 3.39 9.49
N ASP A 153 11.07 4.56 9.97
CA ASP A 153 11.00 4.90 11.42
C ASP A 153 9.59 4.64 11.98
N ILE A 154 9.48 4.05 13.16
CA ILE A 154 8.19 3.71 13.78
C ILE A 154 7.76 4.87 14.66
N LEU A 155 6.59 5.47 14.39
CA LEU A 155 5.98 6.45 15.29
C LEU A 155 5.09 5.72 16.31
N THR A 156 4.99 6.32 17.49
CA THR A 156 4.30 5.77 18.66
C THR A 156 3.34 6.79 19.23
N TRP A 157 2.19 6.33 19.69
CA TRP A 157 1.17 7.14 20.37
C TRP A 157 0.80 6.50 21.69
N GLN A 158 0.63 7.33 22.72
CA GLN A 158 0.41 6.91 24.09
C GLN A 158 -0.89 7.49 24.63
N GLU A 159 -1.65 6.65 25.35
CA GLU A 159 -2.76 7.11 26.20
C GLU A 159 -2.20 7.62 27.55
N THR A 160 -2.82 7.36 28.69
CA THR A 160 -2.35 7.92 29.98
C THR A 160 -0.99 7.35 30.40
N ASP A 161 -0.82 6.03 30.31
CA ASP A 161 0.25 5.27 30.98
C ASP A 161 1.00 4.29 30.07
N HIS A 162 0.56 4.11 28.82
CA HIS A 162 1.18 3.17 27.87
C HIS A 162 1.07 3.63 26.42
N ILE A 163 2.04 3.22 25.59
CA ILE A 163 1.93 3.29 24.12
C ILE A 163 0.76 2.40 23.70
N SER A 164 -0.29 3.00 23.16
CA SER A 164 -1.52 2.35 22.73
C SER A 164 -1.53 2.02 21.24
N HIS A 165 -0.76 2.76 20.43
CA HIS A 165 -0.74 2.61 18.98
C HIS A 165 0.65 2.86 18.38
N VAL A 166 0.95 2.21 17.26
CA VAL A 166 2.22 2.32 16.51
C VAL A 166 1.99 2.21 14.99
N ALA A 167 2.81 2.89 14.20
CA ALA A 167 2.72 2.93 12.74
C ALA A 167 4.07 3.26 12.09
N ILE A 168 4.27 2.88 10.83
CA ILE A 168 5.54 2.99 10.10
C ILE A 168 5.58 4.30 9.29
N TYR A 169 6.64 5.10 9.43
CA TYR A 169 6.81 6.35 8.70
C TYR A 169 7.09 6.11 7.21
N MET A 170 6.30 6.76 6.35
CA MET A 170 6.43 6.70 4.89
C MET A 170 7.19 7.88 4.31
N GLY A 171 7.52 8.91 5.09
CA GLY A 171 8.03 10.19 4.57
C GLY A 171 6.96 11.26 4.57
N THR A 172 6.96 12.15 3.57
CA THR A 172 6.00 13.25 3.47
C THR A 172 5.15 13.16 2.20
N ASN A 173 3.90 13.61 2.30
CA ASN A 173 3.03 13.83 1.14
C ASN A 173 3.44 15.10 0.36
N ARG A 174 2.75 15.38 -0.75
CA ARG A 174 2.92 16.57 -1.62
C ARG A 174 2.77 17.92 -0.93
N GLU A 175 2.17 17.97 0.25
CA GLU A 175 2.02 19.19 1.06
C GLU A 175 3.14 19.32 2.11
N GLY A 176 4.10 18.39 2.15
CA GLY A 176 5.16 18.32 3.15
C GLY A 176 4.70 17.78 4.50
N GLN A 177 3.46 17.30 4.62
CA GLN A 177 2.95 16.72 5.87
C GLN A 177 3.54 15.32 6.08
N PRO A 178 4.01 14.97 7.29
CA PRO A 178 4.54 13.64 7.57
C PRO A 178 3.43 12.58 7.50
N VAL A 179 3.73 11.44 6.90
CA VAL A 179 2.80 10.33 6.64
C VAL A 179 3.27 9.07 7.34
N VAL A 180 2.37 8.35 7.98
CA VAL A 180 2.60 6.99 8.49
C VAL A 180 1.62 6.00 7.87
N ILE A 181 1.97 4.71 7.84
CA ILE A 181 1.09 3.59 7.47
C ILE A 181 0.97 2.61 8.65
N GLY A 182 -0.25 2.20 8.97
CA GLY A 182 -0.55 1.37 10.13
C GLY A 182 -2.01 0.94 10.16
N THR A 183 -2.50 0.48 11.32
CA THR A 183 -3.91 0.11 11.42
C THR A 183 -4.80 1.34 11.60
N ARG A 184 -5.69 1.62 10.64
CA ARG A 184 -6.63 2.74 10.63
C ARG A 184 -8.03 2.23 10.27
N GLY A 185 -8.92 2.16 11.26
CA GLY A 185 -10.24 1.52 11.12
C GLY A 185 -11.26 2.30 10.28
N ASP A 186 -11.21 3.63 10.33
CA ASP A 186 -12.19 4.52 9.71
C ASP A 186 -12.02 4.65 8.20
N GLY A 187 -13.11 4.47 7.45
CA GLY A 187 -13.16 4.75 6.01
C GLY A 187 -12.36 3.81 5.10
N ASN A 188 -11.63 2.85 5.66
CA ASN A 188 -10.74 1.96 4.94
C ASN A 188 -11.36 0.58 4.63
N PRO A 189 -11.04 -0.02 3.47
CA PRO A 189 -11.58 -1.31 3.03
C PRO A 189 -10.97 -2.50 3.78
N THR A 190 -9.71 -2.39 4.19
CA THR A 190 -9.05 -3.24 5.18
C THR A 190 -9.01 -2.48 6.51
N ALA A 191 -8.33 -3.01 7.53
CA ALA A 191 -7.98 -2.22 8.71
C ALA A 191 -6.63 -1.49 8.58
N LEU A 192 -6.00 -1.48 7.39
CA LEU A 192 -4.76 -0.75 7.13
C LEU A 192 -5.02 0.53 6.33
N GLY A 193 -4.26 1.57 6.62
CA GLY A 193 -4.32 2.87 5.95
C GLY A 193 -3.18 3.78 6.36
N THR A 194 -3.19 5.01 5.85
CA THR A 194 -2.21 6.05 6.15
C THR A 194 -2.78 7.11 7.07
N VAL A 195 -1.91 7.87 7.73
CA VAL A 195 -2.27 9.07 8.49
C VAL A 195 -1.29 10.18 8.13
N ASP A 196 -1.84 11.30 7.66
CA ASP A 196 -1.13 12.53 7.35
C ASP A 196 -1.64 13.75 8.14
N SER A 197 -2.85 13.69 8.71
CA SER A 197 -3.44 14.75 9.51
C SER A 197 -3.13 14.64 11.01
N TRP A 198 -2.28 15.53 11.48
CA TRP A 198 -1.81 15.59 12.87
C TRP A 198 -2.65 16.49 13.79
N SER A 199 -3.74 17.09 13.29
CA SER A 199 -4.41 18.21 13.99
C SER A 199 -5.00 17.86 15.37
N TYR A 200 -5.39 16.61 15.58
CA TYR A 200 -6.15 16.11 16.74
C TYR A 200 -5.40 14.96 17.44
N TRP A 201 -6.06 13.85 17.79
CA TRP A 201 -5.51 12.69 18.51
C TRP A 201 -4.13 12.26 17.99
N TRP A 202 -3.92 12.21 16.67
CA TRP A 202 -2.63 11.83 16.06
C TRP A 202 -1.47 12.78 16.40
N GLY A 203 -1.69 14.09 16.56
CA GLY A 203 -0.65 14.99 17.05
C GLY A 203 -0.64 15.08 18.57
N GLU A 204 -1.80 15.09 19.22
CA GLU A 204 -1.96 15.19 20.66
C GLU A 204 -1.33 14.02 21.42
N LYS A 205 -1.56 12.79 20.94
CA LYS A 205 -1.11 11.54 21.58
C LYS A 205 0.24 11.05 21.06
N PHE A 206 0.85 11.75 20.09
CA PHE A 206 2.20 11.42 19.62
C PHE A 206 3.18 11.40 20.79
N HIS A 207 3.91 10.30 20.93
CA HIS A 207 4.82 10.04 22.06
C HIS A 207 6.28 10.15 21.63
N SER A 208 6.67 9.33 20.66
CA SER A 208 8.04 9.32 20.12
C SER A 208 8.12 8.68 18.73
N ALA A 209 9.25 8.90 18.07
CA ALA A 209 9.67 8.11 16.91
C ALA A 209 10.84 7.19 17.29
N ARG A 210 10.86 5.99 16.71
CA ARG A 210 11.79 4.88 17.01
C ARG A 210 12.46 4.40 15.72
N ARG A 211 13.79 4.38 15.69
CA ARG A 211 14.59 3.91 14.55
C ARG A 211 15.09 2.50 14.77
N VAL A 212 14.59 1.57 13.96
CA VAL A 212 15.04 0.16 13.93
C VAL A 212 16.07 -0.07 12.83
N LEU A 213 15.98 0.66 11.72
CA LEU A 213 16.84 0.49 10.56
C LEU A 213 18.16 1.26 10.71
N PRO A 214 19.32 0.66 10.35
CA PRO A 214 20.61 1.35 10.36
C PRO A 214 20.71 2.33 9.18
N ASP A 215 21.68 3.24 9.24
CA ASP A 215 21.93 4.24 8.18
C ASP A 215 22.17 3.61 6.79
N SER A 216 22.81 2.44 6.74
CA SER A 216 23.02 1.66 5.51
C SER A 216 21.74 1.13 4.86
N ALA A 217 20.60 1.19 5.56
CA ALA A 217 19.28 0.84 5.00
C ALA A 217 18.76 1.87 3.98
N LEU A 218 19.36 3.06 3.90
CA LEU A 218 19.08 4.09 2.89
C LEU A 218 19.99 4.00 1.65
N SER A 219 21.02 3.16 1.66
CA SER A 219 21.98 3.00 0.56
C SER A 219 22.03 1.58 -0.02
N GLY A 220 21.29 0.63 0.58
CA GLY A 220 21.20 -0.75 0.11
C GLY A 220 20.40 -1.61 1.09
N MET A 221 20.56 -2.92 1.01
CA MET A 221 19.80 -3.87 1.83
C MET A 221 20.36 -4.09 3.25
N ALA A 222 21.44 -3.40 3.65
CA ALA A 222 22.06 -3.50 4.98
C ALA A 222 22.33 -4.94 5.49
N GLY A 223 22.69 -5.86 4.57
CA GLY A 223 22.91 -7.28 4.89
C GLY A 223 21.64 -8.08 5.20
N LYS A 224 20.45 -7.50 5.01
CA LYS A 224 19.16 -8.18 5.11
C LYS A 224 18.73 -8.74 3.76
N THR A 225 17.84 -9.73 3.81
CA THR A 225 17.11 -10.28 2.67
C THR A 225 15.62 -10.07 2.87
N GLU A 226 14.91 -9.82 1.78
CA GLU A 226 13.45 -9.76 1.78
C GLU A 226 12.88 -11.19 1.69
N LYS A 227 12.04 -11.58 2.65
CA LYS A 227 11.24 -12.81 2.59
C LYS A 227 9.97 -12.58 1.78
N ALA A 228 9.41 -13.63 1.20
CA ALA A 228 8.05 -13.57 0.66
C ALA A 228 7.06 -13.13 1.75
N PRO A 229 6.01 -12.34 1.41
CA PRO A 229 5.01 -11.89 2.38
C PRO A 229 4.25 -13.08 2.97
N VAL A 230 3.87 -12.95 4.23
CA VAL A 230 3.07 -13.95 4.93
C VAL A 230 1.68 -13.97 4.30
N ILE A 231 1.25 -15.16 3.87
CA ILE A 231 -0.12 -15.41 3.40
C ILE A 231 -0.88 -16.13 4.53
N PRO A 232 -1.96 -15.54 5.07
CA PRO A 232 -2.79 -16.18 6.08
C PRO A 232 -3.31 -17.57 5.67
N GLN A 233 -3.25 -18.51 6.62
CA GLN A 233 -3.82 -19.87 6.46
C GLN A 233 -5.35 -19.83 6.33
N SER A 234 -5.99 -18.89 7.02
CA SER A 234 -7.40 -18.56 6.91
C SER A 234 -7.57 -17.04 6.97
N TYR A 235 -8.69 -16.53 6.46
CA TYR A 235 -8.96 -15.10 6.36
C TYR A 235 -10.34 -14.78 6.93
N VAL A 236 -10.43 -13.75 7.79
CA VAL A 236 -11.71 -13.11 8.10
C VAL A 236 -12.26 -12.34 6.88
N LEU A 237 -11.41 -11.63 6.15
CA LEU A 237 -11.71 -11.05 4.84
C LEU A 237 -10.97 -11.84 3.74
N PRO A 238 -11.64 -12.77 3.02
CA PRO A 238 -11.00 -13.52 1.94
C PRO A 238 -10.51 -12.61 0.80
N PRO A 239 -9.53 -13.04 0.00
CA PRO A 239 -9.08 -12.27 -1.16
C PRO A 239 -10.19 -11.91 -2.16
N GLN A 240 -10.43 -10.61 -2.35
CA GLN A 240 -11.47 -10.06 -3.23
C GLN A 240 -10.99 -9.85 -4.69
N LYS A 241 -9.67 -9.82 -4.92
CA LYS A 241 -8.99 -9.97 -6.22
C LYS A 241 -8.03 -11.14 -6.11
N LYS A 242 -7.72 -11.79 -7.25
CA LYS A 242 -6.60 -12.75 -7.31
C LYS A 242 -5.34 -12.04 -6.80
N LEU A 243 -4.65 -12.65 -5.84
CA LEU A 243 -3.36 -12.18 -5.38
C LEU A 243 -2.39 -12.13 -6.56
N ALA A 244 -1.71 -11.00 -6.74
CA ALA A 244 -0.62 -10.92 -7.70
C ALA A 244 0.51 -11.85 -7.25
N ASP A 245 1.14 -12.55 -8.20
CA ASP A 245 2.30 -13.39 -7.90
C ASP A 245 3.39 -12.49 -7.28
N TRP A 246 3.82 -12.80 -6.05
CA TRP A 246 4.87 -12.03 -5.40
C TRP A 246 6.18 -12.20 -6.17
N ARG A 247 6.57 -11.16 -6.90
CA ARG A 247 7.88 -11.05 -7.55
C ARG A 247 8.75 -10.18 -6.64
N ASN A 248 9.81 -10.77 -6.09
CA ASN A 248 10.79 -10.09 -5.25
C ASN A 248 11.19 -8.72 -5.81
N GLY A 249 11.41 -7.73 -4.94
CA GLY A 249 11.81 -6.36 -5.31
C GLY A 249 13.20 -6.21 -5.93
N SER A 250 13.76 -7.26 -6.54
CA SER A 250 14.98 -7.19 -7.34
C SER A 250 14.64 -6.98 -8.82
N SER A 251 15.42 -6.13 -9.47
CA SER A 251 15.31 -5.78 -10.88
C SER A 251 15.14 -6.99 -11.79
N GLY A 252 14.01 -7.04 -12.50
CA GLY A 252 13.85 -7.85 -13.71
C GLY A 252 14.68 -7.30 -14.87
N GLN A 253 16.01 -7.25 -14.72
CA GLN A 253 16.90 -7.28 -15.86
C GLN A 253 16.94 -8.74 -16.34
N PRO A 254 16.66 -9.04 -17.62
CA PRO A 254 16.80 -10.39 -18.12
C PRO A 254 18.23 -10.88 -17.92
N THR A 255 18.40 -12.05 -17.33
CA THR A 255 19.64 -12.79 -17.44
C THR A 255 19.92 -13.04 -18.92
N PRO A 256 21.15 -12.81 -19.42
CA PRO A 256 21.48 -13.12 -20.81
C PRO A 256 21.36 -14.64 -21.01
N GLN A 257 20.38 -15.05 -21.80
CA GLN A 257 20.24 -16.44 -22.23
C GLN A 257 21.45 -16.80 -23.10
N PRO A 258 22.10 -17.97 -22.90
CA PRO A 258 23.27 -18.33 -23.69
C PRO A 258 22.92 -18.47 -25.17
N THR A 259 23.74 -17.84 -26.02
CA THR A 259 23.56 -17.81 -27.47
C THR A 259 23.74 -19.21 -28.08
N PRO A 260 22.78 -19.72 -28.87
CA PRO A 260 23.02 -20.91 -29.69
C PRO A 260 24.05 -20.61 -30.78
N GLN A 261 25.05 -21.48 -30.91
CA GLN A 261 26.04 -21.45 -31.98
C GLN A 261 25.38 -21.80 -33.34
N PRO A 262 25.75 -21.17 -34.46
CA PRO A 262 25.09 -21.41 -35.74
C PRO A 262 25.48 -22.76 -36.38
N THR A 263 24.48 -23.46 -36.92
CA THR A 263 24.62 -24.60 -37.86
C THR A 263 24.37 -24.11 -39.30
N PRO A 264 25.05 -24.65 -40.33
CA PRO A 264 25.06 -24.04 -41.66
C PRO A 264 23.78 -24.25 -42.49
N GLN A 265 23.58 -23.31 -43.41
CA GLN A 265 22.40 -23.10 -44.25
C GLN A 265 22.32 -24.04 -45.48
N PRO A 266 21.13 -24.54 -45.86
CA PRO A 266 20.82 -25.03 -47.21
C PRO A 266 20.45 -23.90 -48.18
N THR A 267 20.80 -24.07 -49.47
CA THR A 267 20.62 -23.10 -50.57
C THR A 267 19.17 -22.85 -51.00
N PRO A 268 18.87 -21.74 -51.72
CA PRO A 268 17.52 -21.18 -51.81
C PRO A 268 16.63 -21.77 -52.92
N LYS A 269 15.31 -21.61 -52.75
CA LYS A 269 14.29 -21.74 -53.81
C LYS A 269 13.76 -20.33 -54.18
N PRO A 270 13.54 -20.01 -55.48
CA PRO A 270 13.32 -18.63 -55.95
C PRO A 270 11.81 -18.25 -55.92
N PRO A 271 11.38 -17.03 -56.31
CA PRO A 271 10.92 -16.02 -55.35
C PRO A 271 9.40 -15.81 -55.37
N VAL A 272 8.85 -15.27 -54.28
CA VAL A 272 7.52 -14.65 -54.27
C VAL A 272 7.66 -13.18 -53.90
N THR A 273 6.95 -12.34 -54.64
CA THR A 273 7.08 -10.88 -54.71
C THR A 273 6.79 -10.19 -53.35
N PRO A 274 7.50 -9.10 -52.99
CA PRO A 274 7.25 -8.41 -51.72
C PRO A 274 5.88 -7.73 -51.68
N LYS A 275 5.20 -7.81 -50.54
CA LYS A 275 4.14 -6.87 -50.15
C LYS A 275 4.71 -5.94 -49.07
N PRO A 276 4.40 -4.63 -49.05
CA PRO A 276 5.14 -3.69 -48.21
C PRO A 276 4.73 -3.73 -46.73
N ASP A 277 5.66 -3.19 -45.93
CA ASP A 277 5.45 -2.52 -44.64
C ASP A 277 5.48 -3.37 -43.36
N ASP A 278 6.70 -3.69 -42.91
CA ASP A 278 7.03 -3.98 -41.50
C ASP A 278 7.77 -2.77 -40.89
N GLN A 279 7.02 -1.70 -40.60
CA GLN A 279 7.49 -0.63 -39.71
C GLN A 279 7.23 -1.04 -38.25
N GLN A 280 8.29 -1.13 -37.44
CA GLN A 280 8.16 -1.34 -35.98
C GLN A 280 7.40 -0.17 -35.34
N SER A 281 6.11 -0.35 -35.13
CA SER A 281 5.24 0.68 -34.54
C SER A 281 5.55 0.90 -33.05
N GLN A 282 6.03 2.09 -32.70
CA GLN A 282 6.17 2.51 -31.30
C GLN A 282 4.81 2.49 -30.58
N LYS A 283 4.78 1.97 -29.36
CA LYS A 283 3.54 1.82 -28.60
C LYS A 283 3.24 3.09 -27.79
N LYS A 284 1.98 3.49 -27.80
CA LYS A 284 1.48 4.61 -27.00
C LYS A 284 0.77 4.08 -25.75
N TYR A 285 0.90 4.82 -24.66
CA TYR A 285 0.28 4.53 -23.38
C TYR A 285 -0.41 5.78 -22.84
N VAL A 286 -1.56 5.61 -22.19
CA VAL A 286 -2.19 6.64 -21.37
C VAL A 286 -1.72 6.46 -19.93
N VAL A 287 -1.33 7.56 -19.29
CA VAL A 287 -1.02 7.63 -17.86
C VAL A 287 -1.79 8.79 -17.23
N THR A 288 -2.03 8.74 -15.91
CA THR A 288 -2.61 9.89 -15.21
C THR A 288 -1.57 11.00 -15.00
N LYS A 289 -2.03 12.24 -14.88
CA LYS A 289 -1.19 13.40 -14.52
C LYS A 289 -1.11 13.63 -13.01
N LYS A 290 -2.21 13.37 -12.31
CA LYS A 290 -2.37 13.52 -10.86
C LYS A 290 -3.40 12.50 -10.40
N GLY A 291 -3.09 11.74 -9.35
CA GLY A 291 -4.03 10.77 -8.79
C GLY A 291 -4.53 9.73 -9.78
N TRP A 292 -5.81 9.37 -9.65
CA TRP A 292 -6.45 8.32 -10.45
C TRP A 292 -7.44 8.89 -11.48
N VAL A 293 -7.76 8.08 -12.49
CA VAL A 293 -8.79 8.39 -13.49
C VAL A 293 -9.70 7.18 -13.70
N SER A 294 -11.02 7.41 -13.76
CA SER A 294 -12.01 6.35 -14.00
C SER A 294 -11.77 5.62 -15.33
N LEU A 295 -11.75 4.29 -15.27
CA LEU A 295 -11.92 3.42 -16.44
C LEU A 295 -13.40 3.09 -16.58
N LYS A 296 -14.00 3.36 -17.74
CA LYS A 296 -15.41 3.13 -18.07
C LYS A 296 -15.61 1.89 -18.95
N ALA A 297 -16.80 1.27 -18.86
CA ALA A 297 -17.18 0.14 -19.70
C ALA A 297 -17.37 0.52 -21.18
N SER A 298 -17.72 1.77 -21.46
CA SER A 298 -17.92 2.34 -22.80
C SER A 298 -17.54 3.82 -22.83
N ALA A 299 -17.32 4.36 -24.04
CA ALA A 299 -16.93 5.76 -24.30
C ALA A 299 -18.04 6.79 -24.02
N LYS A 300 -18.62 6.75 -22.81
CA LYS A 300 -19.71 7.63 -22.35
C LYS A 300 -19.57 7.89 -20.85
N GLN A 301 -19.81 9.13 -20.40
CA GLN A 301 -19.64 9.50 -18.99
C GLN A 301 -20.61 8.77 -18.05
N SER A 302 -21.83 8.52 -18.50
CA SER A 302 -22.87 7.73 -17.82
C SER A 302 -22.61 6.22 -17.79
N SER A 303 -21.55 5.73 -18.45
CA SER A 303 -21.17 4.32 -18.43
C SER A 303 -20.71 3.89 -17.02
N SER A 304 -20.85 2.60 -16.72
CA SER A 304 -20.35 2.03 -15.47
C SER A 304 -18.83 2.16 -15.38
N THR A 305 -18.32 2.43 -14.19
CA THR A 305 -16.88 2.42 -13.91
C THR A 305 -16.45 0.96 -13.71
N VAL A 306 -15.51 0.48 -14.54
CA VAL A 306 -14.99 -0.90 -14.54
C VAL A 306 -13.62 -1.03 -13.87
N GLY A 307 -13.05 0.11 -13.43
CA GLY A 307 -11.78 0.19 -12.72
C GLY A 307 -11.32 1.64 -12.64
N ARG A 308 -10.06 1.81 -12.22
CA ARG A 308 -9.34 3.08 -12.22
C ARG A 308 -7.95 2.82 -12.82
N LEU A 309 -7.35 3.87 -13.37
CA LEU A 309 -5.92 3.92 -13.64
C LEU A 309 -5.30 4.79 -12.56
N GLU A 310 -4.38 4.26 -11.77
CA GLU A 310 -3.73 4.95 -10.64
C GLU A 310 -2.52 5.79 -11.08
N LEU A 311 -2.01 6.64 -10.18
CA LEU A 311 -0.82 7.45 -10.46
C LEU A 311 0.43 6.56 -10.55
N GLY A 312 1.09 6.59 -11.72
CA GLY A 312 2.24 5.75 -12.04
C GLY A 312 1.90 4.50 -12.84
N GLU A 313 0.63 4.10 -12.89
CA GLU A 313 0.16 3.04 -13.79
C GLU A 313 0.09 3.50 -15.25
N GLN A 314 0.03 2.52 -16.16
CA GLN A 314 0.09 2.73 -17.61
C GLN A 314 -0.96 1.86 -18.29
N ALA A 315 -1.82 2.46 -19.09
CA ALA A 315 -2.80 1.75 -19.92
C ALA A 315 -2.34 1.80 -21.38
N GLU A 316 -2.30 0.66 -22.09
CA GLU A 316 -1.93 0.62 -23.50
C GLU A 316 -2.99 1.38 -24.32
N LEU A 317 -2.58 2.40 -25.08
CA LEU A 317 -3.50 3.19 -25.91
C LEU A 317 -3.83 2.39 -27.17
N VAL A 318 -5.08 1.93 -27.27
CA VAL A 318 -5.56 1.21 -28.46
C VAL A 318 -5.95 2.20 -29.55
N LYS A 319 -6.74 3.22 -29.21
CA LYS A 319 -7.10 4.34 -30.11
C LYS A 319 -7.75 5.50 -29.34
N GLU A 320 -7.75 6.67 -29.96
CA GLU A 320 -8.72 7.72 -29.61
C GLU A 320 -10.07 7.38 -30.26
N VAL A 321 -11.15 7.42 -29.46
CA VAL A 321 -12.52 7.09 -29.91
C VAL A 321 -13.25 8.35 -30.35
N ASN A 322 -13.03 9.44 -29.62
CA ASN A 322 -13.48 10.80 -29.90
C ASN A 322 -12.71 11.75 -28.95
N SER A 323 -12.96 13.05 -29.09
CA SER A 323 -12.34 14.13 -28.31
C SER A 323 -12.50 14.04 -26.78
N TYR A 324 -13.28 13.09 -26.25
CA TYR A 324 -13.50 12.87 -24.81
C TYR A 324 -12.96 11.53 -24.29
N TRP A 325 -12.71 10.54 -25.16
CA TRP A 325 -12.42 9.15 -24.76
C TRP A 325 -11.29 8.50 -25.57
N TYR A 326 -10.28 7.99 -24.85
CA TYR A 326 -9.38 6.95 -25.32
C TYR A 326 -9.97 5.56 -25.04
N GLN A 327 -9.83 4.64 -25.99
CA GLN A 327 -9.95 3.21 -25.74
C GLN A 327 -8.57 2.69 -25.33
N VAL A 328 -8.49 2.01 -24.20
CA VAL A 328 -7.24 1.52 -23.63
C VAL A 328 -7.34 0.05 -23.24
N LYS A 329 -6.19 -0.62 -23.13
CA LYS A 329 -6.04 -1.97 -22.61
C LYS A 329 -5.36 -1.93 -21.24
N VAL A 330 -6.01 -2.50 -20.24
CA VAL A 330 -5.51 -2.61 -18.86
C VAL A 330 -5.68 -4.06 -18.42
N ASN A 331 -4.58 -4.71 -18.02
CA ASN A 331 -4.56 -6.13 -17.63
C ASN A 331 -5.25 -7.05 -18.66
N GLY A 332 -5.00 -6.79 -19.95
CA GLY A 332 -5.57 -7.52 -21.07
C GLY A 332 -7.02 -7.16 -21.45
N LYS A 333 -7.76 -6.45 -20.58
CA LYS A 333 -9.16 -6.05 -20.81
C LYS A 333 -9.26 -4.67 -21.46
N THR A 334 -10.28 -4.49 -22.30
CA THR A 334 -10.62 -3.18 -22.89
C THR A 334 -11.39 -2.33 -21.90
N ALA A 335 -11.01 -1.07 -21.76
CA ALA A 335 -11.76 -0.04 -21.04
C ALA A 335 -11.63 1.33 -21.73
N TYR A 336 -12.35 2.34 -21.23
CA TYR A 336 -12.35 3.68 -21.80
C TYR A 336 -11.95 4.70 -20.73
N ILE A 337 -11.03 5.61 -21.07
CA ILE A 337 -10.48 6.61 -20.15
C ILE A 337 -10.58 8.00 -20.81
N THR A 338 -10.71 9.07 -20.03
CA THR A 338 -10.87 10.41 -20.62
C THR A 338 -9.61 10.85 -21.38
N THR A 339 -9.81 11.63 -22.44
CA THR A 339 -8.75 12.39 -23.15
C THR A 339 -8.34 13.66 -22.41
N ASN A 340 -9.14 14.14 -21.44
CA ASN A 340 -8.98 15.45 -20.85
C ASN A 340 -7.57 15.61 -20.24
N SER A 341 -6.80 16.51 -20.85
CA SER A 341 -5.39 16.75 -20.56
C SER A 341 -5.14 17.35 -19.17
N THR A 342 -6.18 17.63 -18.38
CA THR A 342 -6.08 17.90 -16.93
C THR A 342 -5.74 16.63 -16.15
N TYR A 343 -6.31 15.50 -16.55
CA TYR A 343 -6.28 14.24 -15.81
C TYR A 343 -5.34 13.19 -16.42
N THR A 344 -5.21 13.17 -17.75
CA THR A 344 -4.42 12.16 -18.48
C THR A 344 -3.34 12.80 -19.36
N LYS A 345 -2.33 12.01 -19.72
CA LYS A 345 -1.42 12.30 -20.84
C LYS A 345 -1.09 11.02 -21.60
N VAL A 346 -0.83 11.16 -22.89
CA VAL A 346 -0.27 10.08 -23.71
C VAL A 346 1.26 10.15 -23.64
N VAL A 347 1.91 9.00 -23.55
CA VAL A 347 3.37 8.82 -23.65
C VAL A 347 3.67 7.75 -24.70
N THR A 348 4.79 7.91 -25.42
CA THR A 348 5.26 6.95 -26.44
C THR A 348 6.45 6.16 -25.88
N LYS A 349 6.57 4.90 -26.27
CA LYS A 349 7.68 3.99 -25.95
C LYS A 349 8.03 3.11 -27.14
#